data_AF-A0A7S2H5F3-F1
#
_entry.id   AF-A0A7S2H5F3-F1
#
_cell.length_a   1.000
_cell.length_b   1.000
_cell.length_c   1.000
_cell.angle_alpha   90.00
_cell.angle_beta   90.00
_cell.angle_gamma   90.00
#
_symmetry.space_group_name_H-M   'P 1'
#
loop_
_entity.id
_entity.type
_entity.pdbx_description
1 polymer ?
#
loop_
_entity_poly.entity_id
_entity_poly.type
_entity_poly.pdbx_seq_one_letter_code
_entity_poly.pdbx_strand_id
1 'polypeptide(L)'
;RAQKGAIYTNTGPIVIAVNPFKKLPLYTATQIDSYRDNGFLNFTDPESARKLPPHIYSLADAAFRSMIRALEMESKSPSRDIDSKPKLNQAVLVSGESGAGKTVSTKFIIEYLVLVGPRATNPELKHSINGVDSYVNAVDTVQRRVIESNPILESFGNAKTLRNDNSSRFGKFIKLGFSSTGELLGGSLETYLLEKVRLVSQSSGERNYHIFYEVLAGLSADARRSIFLNDEQSCYRYISGGGCFQRNDGEDDSELHWNMCSSMDAVGFS
;
A
#
# COMPACT_ATOMS: atom_id res chain seq x y z
N ARG A 1 -16.04 10.40 -18.05
CA ARG A 1 -15.36 11.14 -16.95
C ARG A 1 -13.87 10.80 -16.89
N ALA A 2 -13.48 9.52 -16.85
CA ALA A 2 -12.06 9.11 -16.92
C ALA A 2 -11.28 9.67 -18.12
N GLN A 3 -11.88 9.72 -19.32
CA GLN A 3 -11.25 10.32 -20.52
C GLN A 3 -10.93 11.82 -20.39
N LYS A 4 -11.52 12.54 -19.41
CA LYS A 4 -11.24 13.97 -19.15
C LYS A 4 -10.23 14.17 -18.01
N GLY A 5 -9.51 13.12 -17.59
CA GLY A 5 -8.52 13.19 -16.50
C GLY A 5 -9.10 13.09 -15.08
N ALA A 6 -10.42 13.05 -14.94
CA ALA A 6 -11.10 12.82 -13.67
C ALA A 6 -11.24 11.32 -13.41
N ILE A 7 -10.29 10.77 -12.64
CA ILE A 7 -10.21 9.33 -12.33
C ILE A 7 -10.97 8.91 -11.06
N TYR A 8 -11.38 9.87 -10.24
CA TYR A 8 -12.09 9.63 -8.98
C TYR A 8 -13.55 10.06 -9.05
N THR A 9 -14.44 9.34 -8.37
CA THR A 9 -15.86 9.69 -8.21
C THR A 9 -16.35 9.20 -6.86
N ASN A 10 -17.03 10.07 -6.10
CA ASN A 10 -17.60 9.70 -4.81
C ASN A 10 -18.99 9.06 -5.00
N THR A 11 -19.27 8.03 -4.21
CA THR A 11 -20.59 7.43 -4.01
C THR A 11 -20.82 7.22 -2.51
N GLY A 12 -21.45 8.20 -1.86
CA GLY A 12 -21.49 8.26 -0.40
C GLY A 12 -20.07 8.28 0.20
N PRO A 13 -19.74 7.41 1.17
CA PRO A 13 -18.40 7.31 1.76
C PRO A 13 -17.39 6.55 0.89
N ILE A 14 -17.82 5.99 -0.25
CA ILE A 14 -16.97 5.17 -1.13
C ILE A 14 -16.40 6.05 -2.24
N VAL A 15 -15.10 5.87 -2.54
CA VAL A 15 -14.45 6.47 -3.70
C VAL A 15 -14.23 5.42 -4.77
N ILE A 16 -14.81 5.63 -5.95
CA ILE A 16 -14.54 4.84 -7.15
C ILE A 16 -13.33 5.45 -7.84
N ALA A 17 -12.29 4.64 -8.05
CA ALA A 17 -11.07 5.02 -8.76
C ALA A 17 -10.93 4.21 -10.05
N VAL A 18 -10.62 4.88 -11.16
CA VAL A 18 -10.32 4.25 -12.45
C VAL A 18 -8.84 4.42 -12.74
N ASN A 19 -8.09 3.32 -12.87
CA ASN A 19 -6.66 3.39 -13.17
C ASN A 19 -6.43 4.03 -14.55
N PRO A 20 -5.73 5.18 -14.63
CA PRO A 20 -5.47 5.84 -15.92
C PRO A 20 -4.32 5.22 -16.71
N PHE A 21 -3.55 4.28 -16.14
CA PHE A 21 -2.32 3.70 -16.71
C PHE A 21 -1.28 4.75 -17.14
N LYS A 22 -1.35 5.96 -16.56
CA LYS A 22 -0.40 7.05 -16.78
C LYS A 22 -0.29 7.91 -15.53
N LYS A 23 0.84 8.61 -15.40
CA LYS A 23 1.03 9.61 -14.35
C LYS A 23 0.13 10.81 -14.62
N LEU A 24 -0.58 11.27 -13.59
CA LEU A 24 -1.41 12.46 -13.63
C LEU A 24 -0.92 13.46 -12.58
N PRO A 25 -1.00 14.78 -12.83
CA PRO A 25 -0.57 15.81 -11.87
C PRO A 25 -1.62 16.03 -10.77
N LEU A 26 -2.09 14.96 -10.14
CA LEU A 26 -3.14 14.98 -9.10
C LEU A 26 -2.59 14.86 -7.67
N TYR A 27 -1.35 14.39 -7.53
CA TYR A 27 -0.72 14.05 -6.26
C TYR A 27 0.38 15.05 -5.93
N THR A 28 0.00 16.31 -5.71
CA THR A 28 0.94 17.40 -5.40
C THR A 28 0.76 17.85 -3.94
N ALA A 29 1.80 18.45 -3.36
CA ALA A 29 1.73 19.04 -2.02
C ALA A 29 0.56 20.03 -1.89
N THR A 30 0.35 20.88 -2.89
CA THR A 30 -0.77 21.83 -2.94
C THR A 30 -2.13 21.13 -2.90
N GLN A 31 -2.28 19.97 -3.54
CA GLN A 31 -3.51 19.19 -3.44
C GLN A 31 -3.69 18.64 -2.02
N ILE A 32 -2.64 18.07 -1.42
CA ILE A 32 -2.68 17.57 -0.03
C ILE A 32 -3.13 18.68 0.93
N ASP A 33 -2.51 19.86 0.84
CA ASP A 33 -2.87 21.03 1.67
C ASP A 33 -4.33 21.46 1.44
N SER A 34 -4.78 21.50 0.18
CA SER A 34 -6.16 21.87 -0.14
C SER A 34 -7.18 20.92 0.50
N TYR A 35 -6.95 19.60 0.41
CA TYR A 35 -7.83 18.61 1.05
C TYR A 35 -7.74 18.66 2.57
N ARG A 36 -6.55 18.90 3.14
CA ARG A 36 -6.37 19.07 4.59
C ARG A 36 -7.17 20.26 5.11
N ASP A 37 -6.99 21.43 4.51
CA ASP A 37 -7.57 22.67 4.99
C ASP A 37 -9.10 22.63 4.85
N ASN A 38 -9.58 22.09 3.73
CA ASN A 38 -11.01 21.87 3.55
C ASN A 38 -11.58 20.81 4.49
N GLY A 39 -10.84 19.74 4.78
CA GLY A 39 -11.20 18.75 5.78
C GLY A 39 -11.33 19.36 7.18
N PHE A 40 -10.42 20.27 7.53
CA PHE A 40 -10.44 20.99 8.79
C PHE A 40 -11.66 21.90 8.88
N LEU A 41 -11.96 22.67 7.82
CA LEU A 41 -13.18 23.47 7.76
C LEU A 41 -14.44 22.60 7.87
N ASN A 42 -14.53 21.49 7.12
CA ASN A 42 -15.67 20.56 7.26
C ASN A 42 -15.83 20.04 8.70
N PHE A 43 -14.76 20.03 9.48
CA PHE A 43 -14.76 19.57 10.86
C PHE A 43 -15.11 20.68 11.86
N THR A 44 -14.60 21.91 11.67
CA THR A 44 -14.75 23.01 12.64
C THR A 44 -15.85 24.00 12.27
N ASP A 45 -16.05 24.25 10.98
CA ASP A 45 -17.00 25.22 10.42
C ASP A 45 -17.48 24.73 9.04
N PRO A 46 -18.48 23.83 9.01
CA PRO A 46 -18.97 23.22 7.77
C PRO A 46 -19.54 24.24 6.77
N GLU A 47 -20.01 25.40 7.22
CA GLU A 47 -20.56 26.44 6.34
C GLU A 47 -19.45 27.13 5.53
N SER A 48 -18.25 27.25 6.10
CA SER A 48 -17.06 27.78 5.42
C SER A 48 -16.35 26.75 4.54
N ALA A 49 -16.72 25.46 4.63
CA ALA A 49 -16.09 24.39 3.87
C ALA A 49 -16.53 24.41 2.39
N ARG A 50 -15.58 24.16 1.49
CA ARG A 50 -15.83 24.09 0.06
C ARG A 50 -16.08 22.66 -0.38
N LYS A 51 -16.89 22.50 -1.44
CA LYS A 51 -17.05 21.21 -2.11
C LYS A 51 -15.88 20.96 -3.07
N LEU A 52 -14.82 20.33 -2.55
CA LEU A 52 -13.69 19.87 -3.37
C LEU A 52 -14.10 18.72 -4.32
N PRO A 53 -13.39 18.53 -5.45
CA PRO A 53 -13.66 17.40 -6.33
C PRO A 53 -13.39 16.05 -5.62
N PRO A 54 -13.96 14.93 -6.12
CA PRO A 54 -13.63 13.60 -5.62
C PRO A 54 -12.13 13.30 -5.70
N HIS A 55 -11.55 12.81 -4.61
CA HIS A 55 -10.15 12.39 -4.55
C HIS A 55 -9.89 11.37 -3.45
N ILE A 56 -8.84 10.57 -3.60
CA ILE A 56 -8.46 9.59 -2.58
C ILE A 56 -8.06 10.25 -1.24
N TYR A 57 -7.58 11.50 -1.30
CA TYR A 57 -7.26 12.30 -0.12
C TYR A 57 -8.49 12.64 0.71
N SER A 58 -9.65 12.89 0.10
CA SER A 58 -10.89 13.10 0.86
C SER A 58 -11.32 11.87 1.67
N LEU A 59 -11.06 10.67 1.15
CA LEU A 59 -11.31 9.41 1.86
C LEU A 59 -10.35 9.25 3.06
N ALA A 60 -9.06 9.49 2.82
CA ALA A 60 -8.04 9.41 3.86
C ALA A 60 -8.27 10.44 4.98
N ASP A 61 -8.60 11.69 4.63
CA ASP A 61 -8.91 12.76 5.60
C ASP A 61 -10.14 12.43 6.45
N ALA A 62 -11.22 11.95 5.82
CA ALA A 62 -12.43 11.57 6.54
C ALA A 62 -12.15 10.43 7.55
N ALA A 63 -11.39 9.41 7.15
CA ALA A 63 -10.99 8.33 8.04
C ALA A 63 -10.13 8.86 9.20
N PHE A 64 -9.12 9.68 8.91
CA PHE A 64 -8.24 10.25 9.92
C PHE A 64 -9.00 11.10 10.96
N ARG A 65 -9.86 12.03 10.51
CA ARG A 65 -10.62 12.90 11.42
C ARG A 65 -11.64 12.13 12.25
N SER A 66 -12.25 11.09 11.67
CA SER A 66 -13.15 10.20 12.41
C SER A 66 -12.41 9.52 13.58
N MET A 67 -11.19 9.04 13.34
CA MET A 67 -10.31 8.47 14.37
C MET A 67 -9.97 9.50 15.46
N ILE A 68 -9.50 10.69 15.09
CA ILE A 68 -9.13 11.75 16.05
C ILE A 68 -10.33 12.16 16.91
N ARG A 69 -11.50 12.35 16.30
CA ARG A 69 -12.72 12.69 17.05
C ARG A 69 -13.09 11.60 18.06
N ALA A 70 -12.98 10.34 17.67
CA ALA A 70 -13.23 9.21 18.56
C ALA A 70 -12.24 9.19 19.74
N LEU A 71 -10.96 9.46 19.49
CA LEU A 71 -9.91 9.56 20.52
C LEU A 71 -10.13 10.73 21.48
N GLU A 72 -10.53 11.91 20.98
CA GLU A 72 -10.85 13.07 21.81
C GLU A 72 -12.07 12.82 22.71
N MET A 73 -13.10 12.15 22.18
CA MET A 73 -14.30 11.80 22.96
C MET A 73 -13.97 10.83 24.10
N GLU A 74 -13.21 9.76 23.81
CA GLU A 74 -12.78 8.80 24.84
C GLU A 74 -11.89 9.48 25.91
N SER A 75 -11.03 10.43 25.51
CA SER A 75 -10.16 11.15 26.45
C SER A 75 -10.94 12.10 27.37
N LYS A 76 -11.99 12.76 26.87
CA LYS A 76 -12.82 13.70 27.64
C LYS A 76 -13.88 13.00 28.49
N SER A 77 -14.35 11.83 28.08
CA SER A 77 -15.42 11.08 28.76
C SER A 77 -15.22 9.58 28.56
N PRO A 78 -14.32 8.97 29.35
CA PRO A 78 -14.03 7.54 29.23
C PRO A 78 -15.26 6.72 29.61
N SER A 79 -15.86 6.04 28.62
CA SER A 79 -16.98 5.14 28.88
C SER A 79 -16.48 3.87 29.56
N ARG A 80 -17.18 3.42 30.61
CA ARG A 80 -16.93 2.12 31.24
C ARG A 80 -17.60 0.97 30.49
N ASP A 81 -18.65 1.27 29.73
CA ASP A 81 -19.38 0.30 28.92
C ASP A 81 -18.71 0.12 27.56
N ILE A 82 -18.32 -1.13 27.26
CA ILE A 82 -17.64 -1.52 26.02
C ILE A 82 -18.49 -1.18 24.78
N ASP A 83 -19.81 -1.39 24.86
CA ASP A 83 -20.73 -1.14 23.74
C ASP A 83 -20.95 0.35 23.46
N SER A 84 -20.65 1.21 24.43
CA SER A 84 -20.78 2.67 24.32
C SER A 84 -19.47 3.36 23.96
N LYS A 85 -18.35 2.61 23.90
CA LYS A 85 -17.05 3.19 23.52
C LYS A 85 -17.08 3.65 22.06
N PRO A 86 -16.56 4.85 21.77
CA PRO A 86 -16.40 5.29 20.39
C PRO A 86 -15.50 4.30 19.66
N LYS A 87 -15.84 3.99 18.40
CA LYS A 87 -14.99 3.15 17.55
C LYS A 87 -13.70 3.90 17.23
N LEU A 88 -12.67 3.66 18.03
CA LEU A 88 -11.40 4.37 17.94
C LEU A 88 -10.68 4.08 16.61
N ASN A 89 -10.68 2.82 16.18
CA ASN A 89 -9.94 2.40 14.99
C ASN A 89 -10.78 2.56 13.72
N GLN A 90 -10.11 2.98 12.64
CA GLN A 90 -10.69 3.12 11.30
C GLN A 90 -10.01 2.16 10.34
N ALA A 91 -10.73 1.75 9.29
CA ALA A 91 -10.21 0.86 8.26
C ALA A 91 -10.58 1.39 6.87
N VAL A 92 -9.60 1.35 5.95
CA VAL A 92 -9.80 1.67 4.53
C VAL A 92 -9.56 0.39 3.73
N LEU A 93 -10.59 -0.05 3.01
CA LEU A 93 -10.50 -1.21 2.12
C LEU A 93 -10.29 -0.76 0.68
N VAL A 94 -9.17 -1.15 0.07
CA VAL A 94 -8.88 -0.89 -1.34
C VAL A 94 -9.09 -2.18 -2.14
N SER A 95 -10.26 -2.30 -2.78
CA SER A 95 -10.62 -3.46 -3.60
C SER A 95 -10.56 -3.17 -5.09
N GLY A 96 -10.33 -4.20 -5.89
CA GLY A 96 -10.36 -4.12 -7.35
C GLY A 96 -9.68 -5.32 -7.99
N GLU A 97 -9.98 -5.54 -9.27
CA GLU A 97 -9.32 -6.57 -10.08
C GLU A 97 -7.80 -6.34 -10.16
N SER A 98 -7.09 -7.32 -10.72
CA SER A 98 -5.66 -7.14 -10.91
C SER A 98 -5.37 -6.00 -11.89
N GLY A 99 -4.30 -5.24 -11.64
CA GLY A 99 -4.00 -4.03 -12.41
C GLY A 99 -4.90 -2.82 -12.12
N ALA A 100 -5.90 -2.91 -11.23
CA ALA A 100 -6.80 -1.80 -10.92
C ALA A 100 -6.15 -0.61 -10.17
N GLY A 101 -4.87 -0.72 -9.81
CA GLY A 101 -4.14 0.37 -9.11
C GLY A 101 -4.28 0.37 -7.59
N LYS A 102 -4.55 -0.80 -6.97
CA LYS A 102 -4.70 -0.96 -5.51
C LYS A 102 -3.47 -0.48 -4.72
N THR A 103 -2.28 -0.96 -5.10
CA THR A 103 -1.01 -0.61 -4.44
C THR A 103 -0.72 0.89 -4.55
N VAL A 104 -0.90 1.45 -5.75
CA VAL A 104 -0.70 2.89 -6.01
C VAL A 104 -1.68 3.74 -5.20
N SER A 105 -2.95 3.34 -5.14
CA SER A 105 -3.97 4.01 -4.33
C SER A 105 -3.61 3.97 -2.83
N THR A 106 -3.17 2.81 -2.35
CA THR A 106 -2.74 2.62 -0.96
C THR A 106 -1.55 3.51 -0.61
N LYS A 107 -0.57 3.65 -1.52
CA LYS A 107 0.56 4.56 -1.36
C LYS A 107 0.09 6.00 -1.11
N PHE A 108 -0.82 6.51 -1.94
CA PHE A 108 -1.32 7.89 -1.79
C PHE A 108 -2.17 8.10 -0.54
N ILE A 109 -2.90 7.08 -0.07
CA ILE A 109 -3.60 7.12 1.22
C ILE A 109 -2.58 7.27 2.36
N ILE A 110 -1.55 6.43 2.39
CA ILE A 110 -0.52 6.45 3.43
C ILE A 110 0.19 7.80 3.43
N GLU A 111 0.66 8.27 2.27
CA GLU A 111 1.32 9.58 2.11
C GLU A 111 0.48 10.72 2.70
N TYR A 112 -0.82 10.75 2.39
CA TYR A 112 -1.72 11.76 2.93
C TYR A 112 -1.84 11.68 4.46
N LEU A 113 -2.06 10.47 5.00
CA LEU A 113 -2.23 10.27 6.44
C LEU A 113 -1.01 10.70 7.25
N VAL A 114 0.20 10.43 6.75
CA VAL A 114 1.42 10.82 7.45
C VAL A 114 1.63 12.35 7.40
N LEU A 115 1.35 12.98 6.26
CA LEU A 115 1.58 14.43 6.08
C LEU A 115 0.56 15.31 6.80
N VAL A 116 -0.66 14.81 6.99
CA VAL A 116 -1.77 15.59 7.57
C VAL A 116 -1.86 15.45 9.08
N GLY A 117 -1.54 14.29 9.64
CA GLY A 117 -1.79 14.00 11.05
C GLY A 117 -1.26 15.05 12.04
N PRO A 118 0.03 15.40 12.00
CA PRO A 118 0.62 16.39 12.90
C PRO A 118 0.12 17.83 12.70
N ARG A 119 -0.32 18.19 11.48
CA ARG A 119 -0.77 19.53 11.12
C ARG A 119 -2.27 19.74 11.37
N ALA A 120 -3.03 18.66 11.52
CA ALA A 120 -4.45 18.70 11.80
C ALA A 120 -4.77 19.05 13.27
N THR A 121 -3.82 18.82 14.17
CA THR A 121 -3.99 19.01 15.63
C THR A 121 -3.24 20.20 16.19
N ASN A 122 -2.28 20.78 15.44
CA ASN A 122 -1.51 21.94 15.86
C ASN A 122 -1.48 23.04 14.76
N PRO A 123 -2.34 24.07 14.86
CA PRO A 123 -2.45 25.15 13.87
C PRO A 123 -1.18 26.01 13.72
N GLU A 124 -0.28 26.01 14.71
CA GLU A 124 0.96 26.80 14.68
C GLU A 124 2.05 26.14 13.80
N LEU A 125 1.93 24.83 13.53
CA LEU A 125 2.76 24.09 12.57
C LEU A 125 2.40 24.40 11.10
N LYS A 126 1.50 25.37 10.85
CA LYS A 126 1.18 25.87 9.50
C LYS A 126 2.39 26.49 8.77
N HIS A 127 3.38 27.01 9.49
CA HIS A 127 4.50 27.77 8.91
C HIS A 127 5.91 27.28 9.29
N SER A 128 6.05 26.29 10.17
CA SER A 128 7.38 25.78 10.54
C SER A 128 7.86 24.73 9.55
N ILE A 129 8.71 25.15 8.61
CA ILE A 129 9.51 24.25 7.77
C ILE A 129 10.52 23.46 8.62
N ASN A 130 10.83 23.93 9.84
CA ASN A 130 11.84 23.29 10.70
C ASN A 130 11.35 22.01 11.40
N GLY A 131 10.03 21.72 11.39
CA GLY A 131 9.49 20.41 11.77
C GLY A 131 9.35 19.44 10.60
N VAL A 132 9.50 19.93 9.36
CA VAL A 132 9.35 19.14 8.13
C VAL A 132 10.38 18.03 8.08
N ASP A 133 11.60 18.23 8.59
CA ASP A 133 12.64 17.20 8.54
C ASP A 133 12.28 15.95 9.35
N SER A 134 11.73 16.09 10.56
CA SER A 134 11.32 14.93 11.37
C SER A 134 10.11 14.20 10.77
N TYR A 135 9.13 14.94 10.23
CA TYR A 135 7.96 14.34 9.59
C TYR A 135 8.28 13.74 8.23
N VAL A 136 9.10 14.40 7.41
CA VAL A 136 9.63 13.84 6.14
C VAL A 136 10.41 12.57 6.45
N ASN A 137 11.20 12.52 7.53
CA ASN A 137 11.88 11.29 7.93
C ASN A 137 10.91 10.18 8.37
N ALA A 138 9.80 10.48 9.04
CA ALA A 138 8.80 9.48 9.44
C ALA A 138 7.94 9.01 8.24
N VAL A 139 7.52 9.94 7.37
CA VAL A 139 6.89 9.67 6.07
C VAL A 139 7.81 8.78 5.26
N ASP A 140 9.07 9.19 5.11
CA ASP A 140 10.06 8.44 4.35
C ASP A 140 10.23 7.07 4.98
N THR A 141 10.40 6.92 6.30
CA THR A 141 10.64 5.60 6.91
C THR A 141 9.47 4.63 6.73
N VAL A 142 8.22 5.03 7.01
CA VAL A 142 7.07 4.10 6.90
C VAL A 142 6.66 3.89 5.44
N GLN A 143 6.60 4.96 4.64
CA GLN A 143 6.28 4.85 3.22
C GLN A 143 7.36 4.07 2.48
N ARG A 144 8.65 4.33 2.76
CA ARG A 144 9.77 3.56 2.21
C ARG A 144 9.68 2.12 2.65
N ARG A 145 9.48 1.79 3.92
CA ARG A 145 9.31 0.38 4.33
C ARG A 145 8.16 -0.31 3.60
N VAL A 146 7.02 0.35 3.40
CA VAL A 146 5.92 -0.21 2.61
C VAL A 146 6.30 -0.37 1.13
N ILE A 147 6.99 0.62 0.54
CA ILE A 147 7.43 0.57 -0.87
C ILE A 147 8.50 -0.51 -1.08
N GLU A 148 9.56 -0.50 -0.26
CA GLU A 148 10.67 -1.47 -0.26
C GLU A 148 10.19 -2.88 0.09
N SER A 149 9.11 -3.04 0.87
CA SER A 149 8.54 -4.37 1.07
C SER A 149 7.87 -4.95 -0.18
N ASN A 150 7.49 -4.13 -1.17
CA ASN A 150 6.72 -4.61 -2.30
C ASN A 150 7.51 -5.60 -3.17
N PRO A 151 8.74 -5.33 -3.61
CA PRO A 151 9.52 -6.32 -4.38
C PRO A 151 9.59 -7.68 -3.67
N ILE A 152 9.83 -7.69 -2.35
CA ILE A 152 9.83 -8.93 -1.54
C ILE A 152 8.46 -9.61 -1.61
N LEU A 153 7.39 -8.88 -1.31
CA LEU A 153 6.05 -9.46 -1.25
C LEU A 153 5.52 -9.88 -2.63
N GLU A 154 5.93 -9.21 -3.69
CA GLU A 154 5.60 -9.59 -5.06
C GLU A 154 6.35 -10.86 -5.47
N SER A 155 7.63 -10.96 -5.16
CA SER A 155 8.44 -12.17 -5.38
C SER A 155 7.81 -13.39 -4.70
N PHE A 156 7.49 -13.28 -3.41
CA PHE A 156 6.98 -14.40 -2.61
C PHE A 156 5.47 -14.64 -2.73
N GLY A 157 4.70 -13.64 -3.16
CA GLY A 157 3.23 -13.66 -3.07
C GLY A 157 2.51 -13.45 -4.39
N ASN A 158 3.19 -13.03 -5.45
CA ASN A 158 2.59 -12.92 -6.78
C ASN A 158 2.94 -14.13 -7.65
N ALA A 159 2.05 -14.42 -8.58
CA ALA A 159 2.21 -15.48 -9.56
C ALA A 159 1.57 -15.08 -10.89
N LYS A 160 2.03 -15.71 -11.97
CA LYS A 160 1.41 -15.57 -13.28
C LYS A 160 0.14 -16.39 -13.36
N THR A 161 -0.91 -15.74 -13.84
CA THR A 161 -2.22 -16.34 -14.17
C THR A 161 -2.54 -16.11 -15.65
N LEU A 162 -3.59 -16.74 -16.17
CA LEU A 162 -4.01 -16.55 -17.55
C LEU A 162 -4.37 -15.10 -17.93
N ARG A 163 -4.72 -14.26 -16.95
CA ARG A 163 -5.19 -12.89 -17.18
C ARG A 163 -4.19 -11.82 -16.73
N ASN A 164 -3.19 -12.20 -15.95
CA ASN A 164 -2.24 -11.26 -15.38
C ASN A 164 -0.95 -11.98 -14.98
N ASP A 165 0.16 -11.51 -15.53
CA ASP A 165 1.51 -12.05 -15.29
C ASP A 165 2.02 -11.75 -13.87
N ASN A 166 1.56 -10.68 -13.21
CA ASN A 166 1.98 -10.30 -11.86
C ASN A 166 0.79 -10.25 -10.87
N SER A 167 0.13 -11.38 -10.62
CA SER A 167 -1.09 -11.44 -9.80
C SER A 167 -0.79 -11.72 -8.34
N SER A 168 -1.11 -10.78 -7.44
CA SER A 168 -1.08 -11.05 -6.00
C SER A 168 -2.04 -12.16 -5.61
N ARG A 169 -1.51 -13.19 -4.93
CA ARG A 169 -2.25 -14.35 -4.43
C ARG A 169 -2.29 -14.37 -2.90
N PHE A 170 -2.28 -13.18 -2.30
CA PHE A 170 -2.35 -12.91 -0.87
C PHE A 170 -2.96 -11.52 -0.66
N GLY A 171 -3.50 -11.28 0.53
CA GLY A 171 -3.91 -9.97 1.01
C GLY A 171 -2.81 -9.27 1.80
N LYS A 172 -2.78 -7.94 1.71
CA LYS A 172 -1.92 -7.06 2.50
C LYS A 172 -2.79 -6.27 3.50
N PHE A 173 -2.40 -6.25 4.76
CA PHE A 173 -3.04 -5.46 5.81
C PHE A 173 -2.00 -4.54 6.44
N ILE A 174 -2.16 -3.23 6.27
CA ILE A 174 -1.24 -2.22 6.81
C ILE A 174 -1.91 -1.59 8.03
N LYS A 175 -1.28 -1.71 9.19
CA LYS A 175 -1.68 -1.03 10.42
C LYS A 175 -0.81 0.21 10.57
N LEU A 176 -1.43 1.36 10.79
CA LEU A 176 -0.75 2.60 11.14
C LEU A 176 -1.19 3.02 12.55
N GLY A 177 -0.23 3.27 13.43
CA GLY A 177 -0.47 3.74 14.79
C GLY A 177 -0.30 5.24 14.88
N PHE A 178 -1.29 5.94 15.43
CA PHE A 178 -1.25 7.39 15.63
C PHE A 178 -1.34 7.73 17.12
N SER A 179 -0.69 8.83 17.51
CA SER A 179 -0.82 9.41 18.86
C SER A 179 -2.18 10.10 19.01
N SER A 180 -2.53 10.47 20.25
CA SER A 180 -3.70 11.32 20.53
C SER A 180 -3.59 12.71 19.89
N THR A 181 -2.36 13.17 19.59
CA THR A 181 -2.07 14.40 18.84
C THR A 181 -2.03 14.16 17.33
N GLY A 182 -2.36 12.96 16.84
CA GLY A 182 -2.42 12.66 15.41
C GLY A 182 -1.08 12.43 14.74
N GLU A 183 0.02 12.36 15.49
CA GLU A 183 1.36 12.05 14.97
C GLU A 183 1.45 10.55 14.66
N LEU A 184 2.12 10.19 13.56
CA LEU A 184 2.37 8.79 13.22
C LEU A 184 3.44 8.21 14.17
N LEU A 185 3.05 7.24 15.00
CA LEU A 185 3.95 6.53 15.90
C LEU A 185 4.71 5.40 15.20
N GLY A 186 4.10 4.81 14.17
CA GLY A 186 4.70 3.73 13.38
C GLY A 186 3.66 2.95 12.59
N GLY A 187 4.10 1.85 11.99
CA GLY A 187 3.19 0.96 11.27
C GLY A 187 3.73 -0.47 11.17
N SER A 188 2.82 -1.39 10.89
CA SER A 188 3.14 -2.79 10.59
C SER A 188 2.40 -3.25 9.35
N LEU A 189 2.98 -4.26 8.68
CA LEU A 189 2.40 -4.90 7.52
C LEU A 189 2.22 -6.38 7.82
N GLU A 190 0.99 -6.84 7.71
CA GLU A 190 0.61 -8.25 7.85
C GLU A 190 0.12 -8.77 6.50
N THR A 191 0.50 -10.00 6.19
CA THR A 191 -0.02 -10.72 5.02
C THR A 191 -1.08 -11.72 5.46
N TYR A 192 -2.10 -11.94 4.64
CA TYR A 192 -3.16 -12.90 4.93
C TYR A 192 -3.61 -13.65 3.68
N LEU A 193 -4.18 -14.83 3.86
CA LEU A 193 -4.79 -15.65 2.80
C LEU A 193 -3.87 -15.89 1.58
N LEU A 194 -2.62 -16.28 1.82
CA LEU A 194 -1.77 -16.80 0.76
C LEU A 194 -2.40 -18.05 0.14
N GLU A 195 -2.48 -18.12 -1.19
CA GLU A 195 -3.00 -19.26 -1.96
C GLU A 195 -2.07 -20.49 -1.87
N LYS A 196 -2.00 -21.12 -0.70
CA LYS A 196 -1.08 -22.25 -0.42
C LYS A 196 -1.19 -23.41 -1.42
N VAL A 197 -2.38 -23.65 -1.97
CA VAL A 197 -2.63 -24.71 -2.96
C VAL A 197 -1.78 -24.51 -4.24
N ARG A 198 -1.43 -23.26 -4.57
CA ARG A 198 -0.57 -22.96 -5.73
C ARG A 198 0.82 -23.57 -5.61
N LEU A 199 1.31 -23.87 -4.41
CA LEU A 199 2.62 -24.50 -4.24
C LEU A 199 2.68 -25.90 -4.84
N VAL A 200 1.58 -26.65 -4.78
CA VAL A 200 1.55 -28.07 -5.18
C VAL A 200 0.97 -28.29 -6.58
N SER A 201 0.14 -27.37 -7.06
CA SER A 201 -0.52 -27.48 -8.36
C SER A 201 -0.86 -26.11 -8.95
N GLN A 202 -0.62 -25.94 -10.24
CA GLN A 202 -1.01 -24.76 -11.00
C GLN A 202 -1.87 -25.19 -12.19
N SER A 203 -2.76 -24.29 -12.64
CA SER A 203 -3.51 -24.52 -13.88
C SER A 203 -2.58 -24.43 -15.09
N SER A 204 -2.95 -25.09 -16.19
CA SER A 204 -2.20 -24.98 -17.45
C SER A 204 -2.08 -23.50 -17.88
N GLY A 205 -0.87 -23.08 -18.23
CA GLY A 205 -0.53 -21.71 -18.60
C GLY A 205 -0.22 -20.78 -17.42
N GLU A 206 -0.33 -21.24 -16.16
CA GLU A 206 0.03 -20.48 -14.97
C GLU A 206 1.42 -20.83 -14.45
N ARG A 207 2.03 -19.92 -13.66
CA ARG A 207 3.26 -20.20 -12.91
C ARG A 207 2.97 -20.45 -11.43
N ASN A 208 3.94 -21.04 -10.75
CA ASN A 208 4.05 -20.92 -9.29
C ASN A 208 4.49 -19.49 -8.91
N TYR A 209 4.75 -19.24 -7.62
CA TYR A 209 5.23 -17.95 -7.14
C TYR A 209 6.55 -17.52 -7.81
N HIS A 210 6.71 -16.22 -8.02
CA HIS A 210 7.83 -15.66 -8.80
C HIS A 210 9.20 -15.99 -8.21
N ILE A 211 9.31 -16.02 -6.87
CA ILE A 211 10.55 -16.28 -6.14
C ILE A 211 11.28 -17.54 -6.62
N PHE A 212 10.57 -18.59 -7.03
CA PHE A 212 11.21 -19.81 -7.51
C PHE A 212 11.95 -19.61 -8.83
N TYR A 213 11.36 -18.84 -9.75
CA TYR A 213 11.93 -18.56 -11.06
C TYR A 213 13.02 -17.49 -10.95
N GLU A 214 12.79 -16.48 -10.11
CA GLU A 214 13.74 -15.41 -9.79
C GLU A 214 15.03 -15.98 -9.17
N VAL A 215 14.94 -16.86 -8.17
CA VAL A 215 16.12 -17.50 -7.57
C VAL A 215 16.88 -18.38 -8.57
N LEU A 216 16.17 -19.14 -9.41
CA LEU A 216 16.83 -19.98 -10.43
C LEU A 216 17.55 -19.12 -11.48
N ALA A 217 16.97 -18.00 -11.89
CA ALA A 217 17.55 -17.10 -12.88
C ALA A 217 18.67 -16.21 -12.31
N GLY A 218 18.48 -15.69 -11.09
CA GLY A 218 19.32 -14.66 -10.50
C GLY A 218 20.53 -15.15 -9.70
N LEU A 219 20.52 -16.40 -9.21
CA LEU A 219 21.70 -16.95 -8.52
C LEU A 219 22.84 -17.28 -9.50
N SER A 220 24.08 -17.11 -9.04
CA SER A 220 25.26 -17.59 -9.78
C SER A 220 25.28 -19.12 -9.84
N ALA A 221 25.95 -19.68 -10.85
CA ALA A 221 26.07 -21.14 -10.99
C ALA A 221 26.75 -21.82 -9.78
N ASP A 222 27.68 -21.14 -9.12
CA ASP A 222 28.30 -21.65 -7.88
C ASP A 222 27.31 -21.61 -6.71
N ALA A 223 26.54 -20.52 -6.57
CA ALA A 223 25.52 -20.40 -5.53
C ALA A 223 24.40 -21.43 -5.71
N ARG A 224 23.93 -21.66 -6.94
CA ARG A 224 22.94 -22.72 -7.22
C ARG A 224 23.45 -24.09 -6.82
N ARG A 225 24.71 -24.41 -7.17
CA ARG A 225 25.34 -25.70 -6.81
C ARG A 225 25.50 -25.88 -5.31
N SER A 226 25.81 -24.81 -4.55
CA SER A 226 25.99 -24.91 -3.10
C SER A 226 24.71 -25.23 -2.34
N ILE A 227 23.54 -24.92 -2.92
CA ILE A 227 22.21 -25.27 -2.39
C ILE A 227 21.49 -26.34 -3.21
N PHE A 228 22.23 -27.12 -4.01
CA PHE A 228 21.75 -28.28 -4.76
C PHE A 228 20.61 -27.96 -5.76
N LEU A 229 20.62 -26.77 -6.36
CA LEU A 229 19.71 -26.41 -7.43
C LEU A 229 20.26 -26.84 -8.80
N ASN A 230 19.44 -27.55 -9.57
CA ASN A 230 19.58 -27.75 -11.01
C ASN A 230 19.32 -26.45 -11.78
N ASP A 231 19.96 -26.32 -12.95
CA ASP A 231 19.81 -25.17 -13.83
C ASP A 231 18.47 -25.17 -14.61
N GLU A 232 17.93 -26.35 -14.93
CA GLU A 232 16.68 -26.46 -15.68
C GLU A 232 15.45 -26.37 -14.78
N GLN A 233 14.56 -25.42 -15.08
CA GLN A 233 13.29 -25.21 -14.34
C GLN A 233 12.34 -26.42 -14.45
N SER A 234 12.41 -27.16 -15.56
CA SER A 234 11.61 -28.37 -15.83
C SER A 234 11.90 -29.51 -14.83
N CYS A 235 13.09 -29.54 -14.22
CA CYS A 235 13.48 -30.57 -13.25
C CYS A 235 12.69 -30.50 -11.93
N TYR A 236 11.99 -29.40 -11.66
CA TYR A 236 11.26 -29.21 -10.41
C TYR A 236 9.76 -29.40 -10.60
N ARG A 237 9.21 -30.49 -10.04
CA ARG A 237 7.78 -30.82 -10.12
C ARG A 237 6.85 -29.68 -9.69
N TYR A 238 7.22 -28.91 -8.67
CA TYR A 238 6.34 -27.88 -8.12
C TYR A 238 6.28 -26.60 -8.94
N ILE A 239 7.20 -26.37 -9.89
CA ILE A 239 7.17 -25.16 -10.73
C ILE A 239 6.85 -25.48 -12.20
N SER A 240 6.84 -26.76 -12.58
CA SER A 240 6.51 -27.24 -13.92
C SER A 240 5.04 -27.61 -14.12
N GLY A 241 4.23 -27.65 -13.06
CA GLY A 241 2.83 -28.12 -13.11
C GLY A 241 1.92 -27.35 -14.08
N GLY A 242 2.16 -26.05 -14.25
CA GLY A 242 1.42 -25.23 -15.22
C GLY A 242 2.00 -25.21 -16.63
N GLY A 243 3.18 -25.82 -16.86
CA GLY A 243 3.86 -25.82 -18.16
C GLY A 243 4.30 -24.43 -18.64
N CYS A 244 4.37 -23.45 -17.74
CA CYS A 244 4.75 -22.08 -18.03
C CYS A 244 5.98 -21.70 -17.19
N PHE A 245 6.99 -21.16 -17.85
CA PHE A 245 8.29 -20.81 -17.25
C PHE A 245 8.59 -19.32 -17.37
N GLN A 246 7.98 -18.64 -18.34
CA GLN A 246 8.23 -17.23 -18.67
C GLN A 246 7.01 -16.33 -18.40
N ARG A 247 7.29 -15.08 -18.06
CA ARG A 247 6.29 -14.00 -18.01
C ARG A 247 6.17 -13.34 -19.38
N ASN A 248 5.02 -12.73 -19.64
CA ASN A 248 4.75 -12.01 -20.90
C ASN A 248 4.70 -10.47 -20.69
N ASP A 249 5.08 -9.98 -19.51
CA ASP A 249 5.04 -8.56 -19.14
C ASP A 249 6.35 -7.82 -19.40
N GLY A 250 7.37 -8.50 -19.95
CA GLY A 250 8.67 -7.91 -20.28
C GLY A 250 9.62 -7.77 -19.09
N GLU A 251 9.26 -8.30 -17.93
CA GLU A 251 10.11 -8.34 -16.75
C GLU A 251 11.10 -9.52 -16.82
N ASP A 252 12.33 -9.28 -16.38
CA ASP A 252 13.39 -10.29 -16.30
C ASP A 252 13.48 -10.87 -14.87
N ASP A 253 13.34 -12.19 -14.73
CA ASP A 253 13.34 -12.86 -13.42
C ASP A 253 14.71 -12.70 -12.69
N SER A 254 15.84 -12.51 -13.39
CA SER A 254 17.15 -12.26 -12.77
C SER A 254 17.27 -10.84 -12.23
N GLU A 255 16.80 -9.84 -12.98
CA GLU A 255 16.72 -8.45 -12.51
C GLU A 255 15.78 -8.32 -11.31
N LEU A 256 14.61 -8.99 -11.36
CA LEU A 256 13.66 -9.03 -10.25
C LEU A 256 14.25 -9.68 -9.00
N HIS A 257 15.03 -10.74 -9.14
CA HIS A 257 15.77 -11.34 -8.03
C HIS A 257 16.71 -10.34 -7.37
N TRP A 258 17.49 -9.60 -8.17
CA TRP A 258 18.39 -8.57 -7.65
C TRP A 258 17.64 -7.46 -6.92
N ASN A 259 16.53 -6.97 -7.50
CA ASN A 259 15.66 -5.97 -6.88
C ASN A 259 15.10 -6.47 -5.54
N MET A 260 14.65 -7.73 -5.48
CA MET A 260 14.16 -8.37 -4.27
C MET A 260 15.25 -8.45 -3.18
N CYS A 261 16.46 -8.89 -3.53
CA CYS A 261 17.59 -8.92 -2.58
C CYS A 261 17.95 -7.52 -2.06
N SER A 262 18.03 -6.53 -2.96
CA SER A 262 18.31 -5.13 -2.56
C SER A 262 17.23 -4.59 -1.61
N SER A 263 15.96 -4.93 -1.85
CA SER A 263 14.87 -4.59 -0.94
C SER A 263 14.96 -5.34 0.40
N MET A 264 15.38 -6.61 0.43
CA MET A 264 15.64 -7.34 1.68
C MET A 264 16.70 -6.64 2.53
N ASP A 265 17.80 -6.20 1.92
CA ASP A 265 18.84 -5.42 2.60
C ASP A 265 18.29 -4.08 3.11
N ALA A 266 17.51 -3.36 2.29
CA ALA A 266 16.96 -2.06 2.62
C ALA A 266 15.97 -2.10 3.81
N VAL A 267 15.27 -3.22 4.00
CA VAL A 267 14.35 -3.40 5.14
C VAL A 267 15.01 -4.11 6.34
N GLY A 268 16.30 -4.46 6.24
CA GLY A 268 17.14 -4.92 7.35
C GLY A 268 17.19 -6.44 7.56
N PHE A 269 17.00 -7.25 6.52
CA PHE A 269 17.35 -8.67 6.57
C PHE A 269 18.89 -8.82 6.53
N SER A 270 19.40 -9.81 7.26
CA SER A 270 20.83 -10.12 7.41
C SER A 270 21.18 -11.48 6.84
#